data_AF-A0A3I2B909-F1
#
_entry.id   AF-A0A3I2B909-F1
#
_cell.length_a   1.000
_cell.length_b   1.000
_cell.length_c   1.000
_cell.angle_alpha   90.00
_cell.angle_beta   90.00
_cell.angle_gamma   90.00
#
_symmetry.space_group_name_H-M   'P 1'
#
loop_
_entity.id
_entity.type
_entity.pdbx_description
1 polymer ?
#
loop_
_entity_poly.entity_id
_entity_poly.type
_entity_poly.pdbx_seq_one_letter_code
_entity_poly.pdbx_strand_id
1 'polypeptide(L)'
;MIYDWYIQQQAEAAYGLALDDEDFSWQFRGVASDHVNTFMLFEREKMLAVMETMLGSLESDEVTVTRCRQVLTLWITGLDALARERNSSELLPRVHPHSSGQTDQLLSGDIRPLQQCSEEEYLRLTGQTDLPENQRIPQKTFNTTEKYWQRFEAWLGRQLRETTERCFRQLSRFVENCNFEPRVLREYRGEYGVIKVGVMPQDIGAIDVLEFDPDYIVSWVDKVADGVFTPVQFVANVFYRNGVQMASFRGDTEVEDIIHLTAKDYGDVVGQAVEWVREQFDEPAAVDRPIAQLPRLAA
;
A
#
# COMPACT_ATOMS: atom_id res chain seq x y z
N MET A 1 4.95 -3.29 4.35
CA MET A 1 5.26 -1.91 4.82
C MET A 1 4.02 -1.03 4.62
N ILE A 2 3.88 0.13 5.27
CA ILE A 2 2.65 0.97 5.11
C ILE A 2 2.40 1.39 3.65
N TYR A 3 3.47 1.60 2.88
CA TYR A 3 3.39 1.96 1.46
C TYR A 3 2.82 0.81 0.62
N ASP A 4 3.33 -0.40 0.84
CA ASP A 4 2.85 -1.63 0.19
C ASP A 4 1.35 -1.80 0.45
N TRP A 5 0.96 -1.66 1.71
CA TRP A 5 -0.42 -1.80 2.13
C TRP A 5 -1.33 -0.77 1.49
N TYR A 6 -0.92 0.50 1.48
CA TYR A 6 -1.69 1.56 0.82
C TYR A 6 -1.85 1.27 -0.69
N ILE A 7 -0.79 0.86 -1.39
CA ILE A 7 -0.85 0.55 -2.83
C ILE A 7 -1.77 -0.64 -3.10
N GLN A 8 -1.65 -1.72 -2.30
CA GLN A 8 -2.50 -2.91 -2.40
C GLN A 8 -3.98 -2.55 -2.22
N GLN A 9 -4.31 -1.76 -1.20
CA GLN A 9 -5.68 -1.32 -0.96
C GLN A 9 -6.25 -0.46 -2.09
N GLN A 10 -5.45 0.46 -2.66
CA GLN A 10 -5.88 1.26 -3.80
C GLN A 10 -6.10 0.40 -5.07
N ALA A 11 -5.23 -0.59 -5.31
CA ALA A 11 -5.34 -1.52 -6.44
C ALA A 11 -6.59 -2.39 -6.35
N GLU A 12 -6.82 -2.99 -5.18
CA GLU A 12 -7.99 -3.83 -4.92
C GLU A 12 -9.28 -3.02 -5.08
N ALA A 13 -9.33 -1.80 -4.53
CA ALA A 13 -10.50 -0.93 -4.67
C ALA A 13 -10.77 -0.46 -6.11
N ALA A 14 -9.72 -0.19 -6.90
CA ALA A 14 -9.87 0.39 -8.23
C ALA A 14 -10.17 -0.64 -9.33
N TYR A 15 -9.53 -1.81 -9.28
CA TYR A 15 -9.64 -2.83 -10.32
C TYR A 15 -9.73 -4.27 -9.81
N GLY A 16 -9.95 -4.46 -8.50
CA GLY A 16 -10.33 -5.75 -7.91
C GLY A 16 -9.22 -6.79 -7.91
N LEU A 17 -7.96 -6.36 -7.94
CA LEU A 17 -6.81 -7.25 -7.83
C LEU A 17 -6.10 -7.03 -6.50
N ALA A 18 -5.98 -8.11 -5.73
CA ALA A 18 -4.98 -8.19 -4.68
C ALA A 18 -3.60 -8.31 -5.33
N LEU A 19 -2.70 -7.40 -4.95
CA LEU A 19 -1.31 -7.41 -5.42
C LEU A 19 -0.42 -8.07 -4.36
N ASP A 20 0.45 -8.97 -4.79
CA ASP A 20 1.52 -9.47 -3.94
C ASP A 20 2.71 -8.49 -3.92
N ASP A 21 3.62 -8.63 -2.95
CA ASP A 21 4.80 -7.77 -2.83
C ASP A 21 5.72 -7.81 -4.08
N GLU A 22 5.62 -8.88 -4.89
CA GLU A 22 6.37 -9.04 -6.14
C GLU A 22 5.66 -8.42 -7.37
N ASP A 23 4.37 -8.08 -7.26
CA ASP A 23 3.58 -7.54 -8.37
C ASP A 23 3.81 -6.04 -8.60
N PHE A 24 4.56 -5.34 -7.74
CA PHE A 24 4.79 -3.91 -7.87
C PHE A 24 6.11 -3.45 -7.25
N SER A 25 6.54 -2.24 -7.65
CA SER A 25 7.68 -1.55 -7.07
C SER A 25 7.38 -0.07 -6.94
N TRP A 26 8.00 0.55 -5.93
CA TRP A 26 7.87 1.98 -5.71
C TRP A 26 9.17 2.59 -5.20
N GLN A 27 9.31 3.90 -5.39
CA GLN A 27 10.41 4.69 -4.85
C GLN A 27 9.94 6.14 -4.60
N PHE A 28 10.25 6.67 -3.42
CA PHE A 28 9.90 8.04 -2.99
C PHE A 28 11.12 8.75 -2.37
N ARG A 29 12.10 9.15 -3.18
CA ARG A 29 13.33 9.84 -2.72
C ARG A 29 13.38 11.33 -3.09
N GLY A 30 12.33 11.88 -3.69
CA GLY A 30 12.30 13.24 -4.22
C GLY A 30 13.11 13.40 -5.52
N VAL A 31 13.24 12.34 -6.32
CA VAL A 31 14.06 12.34 -7.55
C VAL A 31 13.27 11.92 -8.78
N ALA A 32 13.78 12.23 -9.97
CA ALA A 32 13.11 11.93 -11.24
C ALA A 32 12.86 10.42 -11.49
N SER A 33 13.57 9.52 -10.79
CA SER A 33 13.37 8.07 -10.89
C SER A 33 12.30 7.53 -9.93
N ASP A 34 11.67 8.40 -9.14
CA ASP A 34 10.60 8.00 -8.25
C ASP A 34 9.38 7.55 -9.05
N HIS A 35 8.73 6.49 -8.57
CA HIS A 35 7.69 5.80 -9.29
C HIS A 35 6.80 4.98 -8.37
N VAL A 36 5.64 4.59 -8.88
CA VAL A 36 4.82 3.47 -8.42
C VAL A 36 4.42 2.71 -9.67
N ASN A 37 4.97 1.53 -9.88
CA ASN A 37 4.74 0.72 -11.07
C ASN A 37 4.37 -0.71 -10.69
N THR A 38 3.43 -1.31 -11.40
CA THR A 38 3.12 -2.73 -11.33
C THR A 38 3.93 -3.52 -12.37
N PHE A 39 4.10 -4.81 -12.12
CA PHE A 39 4.70 -5.76 -13.04
C PHE A 39 3.77 -6.97 -13.15
N MET A 40 2.87 -6.92 -14.14
CA MET A 40 1.80 -7.90 -14.26
C MET A 40 1.60 -8.34 -15.70
N LEU A 41 1.47 -9.66 -15.88
CA LEU A 41 0.83 -10.27 -17.03
C LEU A 41 -0.62 -10.56 -16.65
N PHE A 42 -1.58 -9.99 -17.39
CA PHE A 42 -3.00 -10.22 -17.12
C PHE A 42 -3.42 -11.55 -17.75
N GLU A 43 -3.14 -12.65 -17.06
CA GLU A 43 -3.66 -13.97 -17.39
C GLU A 43 -5.15 -14.08 -17.07
N ARG A 44 -5.79 -15.15 -17.53
CA ARG A 44 -7.25 -15.34 -17.42
C ARG A 44 -7.85 -14.97 -16.07
N GLU A 45 -7.28 -15.44 -14.96
CA GLU A 45 -7.83 -15.20 -13.62
C GLU A 45 -7.83 -13.71 -13.27
N LYS A 46 -6.70 -13.03 -13.47
CA LYS A 46 -6.57 -11.58 -13.26
C LYS A 46 -7.54 -10.81 -14.17
N MET A 47 -7.62 -11.18 -15.47
CA MET A 47 -8.54 -10.52 -16.40
C MET A 47 -10.01 -10.69 -16.02
N LEU A 48 -10.42 -11.87 -15.54
CA LEU A 48 -11.81 -12.11 -15.12
C LEU A 48 -12.16 -11.30 -13.87
N ALA A 49 -11.27 -11.21 -12.88
CA ALA A 49 -11.48 -10.39 -11.69
C ALA A 49 -11.63 -8.89 -12.04
N VAL A 50 -10.73 -8.39 -12.89
CA VAL A 50 -10.78 -7.03 -13.42
C VAL A 50 -12.07 -6.78 -14.22
N MET A 51 -12.48 -7.74 -15.04
CA MET A 51 -13.73 -7.67 -15.81
C MET A 51 -14.95 -7.54 -14.89
N GLU A 52 -15.06 -8.37 -13.86
CA GLU A 52 -16.19 -8.28 -12.93
C GLU A 52 -16.21 -6.96 -12.18
N THR A 53 -15.04 -6.44 -11.78
CA THR A 53 -14.93 -5.12 -11.15
C THR A 53 -15.39 -4.01 -12.09
N MET A 54 -14.92 -4.02 -13.34
CA MET A 54 -15.36 -3.08 -14.37
C MET A 54 -16.88 -3.15 -14.54
N LEU A 55 -17.44 -4.35 -14.71
CA LEU A 55 -18.86 -4.54 -14.95
C LEU A 55 -19.72 -4.13 -13.75
N GLY A 56 -19.25 -4.37 -12.52
CA GLY A 56 -19.90 -3.93 -11.29
C GLY A 56 -19.97 -2.41 -11.13
N SER A 57 -19.02 -1.69 -11.75
CA SER A 57 -19.01 -0.21 -11.78
C SER A 57 -19.90 0.41 -12.85
N LEU A 58 -20.48 -0.38 -13.76
CA LEU A 58 -21.31 0.14 -14.84
C LEU A 58 -22.73 0.45 -14.35
N GLU A 59 -23.17 1.69 -14.57
CA GLU A 59 -24.58 2.08 -14.47
C GLU A 59 -25.34 1.56 -15.70
N SER A 60 -25.69 0.28 -15.71
CA SER A 60 -26.38 -0.38 -16.84
C SER A 60 -27.31 -1.49 -16.36
N ASP A 61 -28.25 -1.89 -17.23
CA ASP A 61 -29.19 -2.97 -16.91
C ASP A 61 -28.51 -4.35 -16.91
N GLU A 62 -29.10 -5.29 -16.16
CA GLU A 62 -28.55 -6.64 -15.96
C GLU A 62 -28.39 -7.43 -17.27
N VAL A 63 -29.26 -7.21 -18.25
CA VAL A 63 -29.19 -7.89 -19.56
C VAL A 63 -27.96 -7.42 -20.33
N THR A 64 -27.72 -6.11 -20.36
CA THR A 64 -26.53 -5.51 -20.97
C THR A 64 -25.25 -6.00 -20.29
N VAL A 65 -25.21 -5.98 -18.96
CA VAL A 65 -24.04 -6.46 -18.17
C VAL A 65 -23.76 -7.94 -18.45
N THR A 66 -24.80 -8.78 -18.46
CA THR A 66 -24.68 -10.22 -18.75
C THR A 66 -24.13 -10.48 -20.14
N ARG A 67 -24.58 -9.71 -21.14
CA ARG A 67 -24.06 -9.80 -22.50
C ARG A 67 -22.59 -9.38 -22.58
N CYS A 68 -22.22 -8.27 -21.94
CA CYS A 68 -20.82 -7.82 -21.88
C CYS A 68 -19.93 -8.89 -21.23
N ARG A 69 -20.36 -9.45 -20.11
CA ARG A 69 -19.67 -10.55 -19.40
C ARG A 69 -19.43 -11.75 -20.31
N GLN A 70 -20.46 -12.21 -21.01
CA GLN A 70 -20.35 -13.35 -21.92
C GLN A 70 -19.33 -13.09 -23.03
N VAL A 71 -19.42 -11.92 -23.68
CA VAL A 71 -18.52 -11.55 -24.78
C VAL A 71 -17.07 -11.42 -24.31
N LEU A 72 -16.84 -10.71 -23.21
CA LEU A 72 -15.49 -10.50 -22.66
C LEU A 72 -14.88 -11.81 -22.16
N THR A 73 -15.69 -12.70 -21.58
CA THR A 73 -15.23 -14.04 -21.16
C THR A 73 -14.70 -14.85 -22.34
N LEU A 74 -15.33 -14.76 -23.52
CA LEU A 74 -14.82 -15.41 -24.74
C LEU A 74 -13.49 -14.81 -25.20
N TRP A 75 -13.35 -13.48 -25.19
CA TRP A 75 -12.08 -12.81 -25.49
C TRP A 75 -10.97 -13.24 -24.55
N ILE A 76 -11.22 -13.16 -23.24
CA ILE A 76 -10.27 -13.51 -22.19
C ILE A 76 -9.84 -14.98 -22.31
N THR A 77 -10.81 -15.90 -22.42
CA THR A 77 -10.52 -17.34 -22.51
C THR A 77 -9.76 -17.68 -23.79
N GLY A 78 -10.17 -17.12 -24.93
CA GLY A 78 -9.52 -17.37 -26.21
C GLY A 78 -8.10 -16.84 -26.29
N LEU A 79 -7.86 -15.61 -25.80
CA LEU A 79 -6.52 -15.00 -25.81
C LEU A 79 -5.58 -15.72 -24.84
N ASP A 80 -6.05 -16.08 -23.64
CA ASP A 80 -5.26 -16.82 -22.66
C ASP A 80 -4.89 -18.23 -23.13
N ALA A 81 -5.86 -18.96 -23.71
CA ALA A 81 -5.58 -20.27 -24.31
C ALA A 81 -4.55 -20.16 -25.44
N LEU A 82 -4.71 -19.16 -26.32
CA LEU A 82 -3.78 -18.95 -27.43
C LEU A 82 -2.39 -18.51 -26.96
N ALA A 83 -2.31 -17.68 -25.93
CA ALA A 83 -1.07 -17.25 -25.29
C ALA A 83 -0.29 -18.43 -24.72
N ARG A 84 -0.97 -19.35 -24.02
CA ARG A 84 -0.38 -20.58 -23.49
C ARG A 84 0.10 -21.51 -24.60
N GLU A 85 -0.71 -21.74 -25.64
CA GLU A 85 -0.33 -22.62 -26.75
C GLU A 85 0.86 -22.11 -27.54
N ARG A 86 0.94 -20.80 -27.74
CA ARG A 86 2.04 -20.16 -28.47
C ARG A 86 3.23 -19.77 -27.59
N ASN A 87 3.10 -19.94 -26.28
CA ASN A 87 4.06 -19.46 -25.28
C ASN A 87 4.43 -17.98 -25.51
N SER A 88 3.42 -17.12 -25.70
CA SER A 88 3.59 -15.71 -26.06
C SER A 88 2.78 -14.79 -25.15
N SER A 89 3.49 -13.99 -24.34
CA SER A 89 2.90 -12.96 -23.48
C SER A 89 2.44 -11.72 -24.24
N GLU A 90 2.82 -11.57 -25.51
CA GLU A 90 2.41 -10.42 -26.35
C GLU A 90 0.91 -10.45 -26.70
N LEU A 91 0.29 -11.62 -26.59
CA LEU A 91 -1.14 -11.81 -26.83
C LEU A 91 -2.01 -11.28 -25.69
N LEU A 92 -1.42 -11.05 -24.51
CA LEU A 92 -2.14 -10.61 -23.32
C LEU A 92 -1.77 -9.17 -22.94
N PRO A 93 -2.73 -8.42 -22.35
CA PRO A 93 -2.42 -7.15 -21.72
C PRO A 93 -1.36 -7.34 -20.64
N ARG A 94 -0.43 -6.40 -20.51
CA ARG A 94 0.63 -6.46 -19.50
C ARG A 94 1.15 -5.08 -19.12
N VAL A 95 1.68 -4.97 -17.91
CA VAL A 95 2.43 -3.80 -17.44
C VAL A 95 3.85 -4.24 -17.13
N HIS A 96 4.83 -3.41 -17.50
CA HIS A 96 6.22 -3.64 -17.16
C HIS A 96 6.90 -2.32 -16.77
N PRO A 97 7.74 -2.30 -15.71
CA PRO A 97 8.57 -1.15 -15.36
C PRO A 97 9.39 -0.54 -16.52
N HIS A 98 9.88 -1.31 -17.50
CA HIS A 98 10.64 -0.75 -18.62
C HIS A 98 9.79 0.08 -19.59
N SER A 99 8.49 -0.22 -19.67
CA SER A 99 7.54 0.52 -20.49
C SER A 99 6.78 1.57 -19.69
N SER A 100 6.85 1.51 -18.36
CA SER A 100 6.20 2.43 -17.44
C SER A 100 7.19 3.52 -17.03
N GLY A 101 6.70 4.74 -16.87
CA GLY A 101 7.51 5.86 -16.40
C GLY A 101 7.49 5.91 -14.87
N GLN A 102 6.95 7.01 -14.34
CA GLN A 102 6.67 7.14 -12.91
C GLN A 102 5.40 6.38 -12.48
N THR A 103 4.55 6.02 -13.44
CA THR A 103 3.24 5.38 -13.25
C THR A 103 3.01 4.36 -14.34
N ASP A 104 2.05 3.48 -14.13
CA ASP A 104 1.76 2.37 -15.04
C ASP A 104 1.41 2.81 -16.45
N GLN A 105 1.93 2.04 -17.40
CA GLN A 105 1.50 2.06 -18.80
C GLN A 105 1.14 0.64 -19.25
N LEU A 106 -0.14 0.45 -19.57
CA LEU A 106 -0.62 -0.81 -20.14
C LEU A 106 -0.09 -1.00 -21.57
N LEU A 107 0.57 -2.13 -21.80
CA LEU A 107 0.86 -2.66 -23.12
C LEU A 107 -0.31 -3.56 -23.54
N SER A 108 -1.00 -3.17 -24.63
CA SER A 108 -2.13 -3.95 -25.15
C SER A 108 -1.70 -5.32 -25.67
N GLY A 109 -2.61 -6.29 -25.55
CA GLY A 109 -2.45 -7.62 -26.13
C GLY A 109 -2.72 -7.64 -27.64
N ASP A 110 -1.97 -8.44 -28.40
CA ASP A 110 -2.27 -8.65 -29.82
C ASP A 110 -3.44 -9.62 -30.01
N ILE A 111 -4.61 -9.07 -30.34
CA ILE A 111 -5.83 -9.85 -30.55
C ILE A 111 -5.98 -10.47 -31.95
N ARG A 112 -5.17 -10.00 -32.93
CA ARG A 112 -5.34 -10.39 -34.33
C ARG A 112 -5.21 -11.89 -34.56
N PRO A 113 -4.29 -12.60 -33.88
CA PRO A 113 -4.19 -14.05 -34.02
C PRO A 113 -5.50 -14.78 -33.70
N LEU A 114 -6.21 -14.41 -32.65
CA LEU A 114 -7.50 -15.03 -32.29
C LEU A 114 -8.59 -14.70 -33.33
N GLN A 115 -8.60 -13.48 -33.84
CA GLN A 115 -9.56 -13.05 -34.88
C GLN A 115 -9.37 -13.78 -36.22
N GLN A 116 -8.16 -14.29 -36.48
CA GLN A 116 -7.75 -14.89 -37.75
C GLN A 116 -7.70 -16.43 -37.73
N CYS A 117 -7.98 -17.06 -36.58
CA CYS A 117 -8.07 -18.52 -36.46
C CYS A 117 -9.13 -19.13 -37.40
N SER A 118 -9.14 -20.46 -37.54
CA SER A 118 -10.32 -21.12 -38.14
C SER A 118 -11.49 -21.14 -37.15
N GLU A 119 -12.72 -21.36 -37.63
CA GLU A 119 -13.90 -21.51 -36.76
C GLU A 119 -13.69 -22.64 -35.73
N GLU A 120 -13.15 -23.78 -36.17
CA GLU A 120 -12.85 -24.93 -35.29
C GLU A 120 -11.83 -24.58 -34.21
N GLU A 121 -10.75 -23.89 -34.59
CA GLU A 121 -9.71 -23.47 -33.65
C GLU A 121 -10.25 -22.44 -32.65
N TYR A 122 -11.03 -21.45 -33.12
CA TYR A 122 -11.68 -20.46 -32.28
C TYR A 122 -12.64 -21.11 -31.26
N LEU A 123 -13.50 -22.03 -31.69
CA LEU A 123 -14.43 -22.72 -30.79
C LEU A 123 -13.69 -23.52 -29.71
N ARG A 124 -12.56 -24.15 -30.07
CA ARG A 124 -11.69 -24.84 -29.12
C ARG A 124 -11.03 -23.89 -28.12
N LEU A 125 -10.41 -22.82 -28.60
CA LEU A 125 -9.71 -21.82 -27.77
C LEU A 125 -10.66 -21.11 -26.82
N THR A 126 -11.91 -20.88 -27.24
CA THR A 126 -12.93 -20.20 -26.41
C THR A 126 -13.77 -21.15 -25.57
N GLY A 127 -13.50 -22.47 -25.59
CA GLY A 127 -14.21 -23.46 -24.79
C GLY A 127 -15.66 -23.71 -25.22
N GLN A 128 -15.99 -23.43 -26.49
CA GLN A 128 -17.35 -23.57 -27.03
C GLN A 128 -17.60 -24.90 -27.76
N THR A 129 -16.58 -25.76 -27.90
CA THR A 129 -16.67 -27.04 -28.64
C THR A 129 -17.79 -27.95 -28.14
N ASP A 130 -18.00 -28.03 -26.82
CA ASP A 130 -18.98 -28.91 -26.20
C ASP A 130 -20.39 -28.30 -26.12
N LEU A 131 -20.55 -27.02 -26.48
CA LEU A 131 -21.84 -26.35 -26.45
C LEU A 131 -22.71 -26.77 -27.64
N PRO A 132 -24.05 -26.84 -27.47
CA PRO A 132 -24.98 -26.95 -28.59
C PRO A 132 -24.80 -25.83 -29.63
N GLU A 133 -24.97 -26.12 -30.93
CA GLU A 133 -24.74 -25.14 -32.01
C GLU A 133 -25.52 -23.83 -31.84
N ASN A 134 -26.75 -23.89 -31.32
CA ASN A 134 -27.59 -22.72 -31.07
C ASN A 134 -27.11 -21.84 -29.89
N GLN A 135 -26.16 -22.32 -29.10
CA GLN A 135 -25.56 -21.59 -27.97
C GLN A 135 -24.15 -21.07 -28.29
N ARG A 136 -23.54 -21.53 -29.38
CA ARG A 136 -22.22 -21.06 -29.82
C ARG A 136 -22.31 -19.67 -30.43
N ILE A 137 -21.31 -18.84 -30.18
CA ILE A 137 -21.11 -17.57 -30.88
C ILE A 137 -20.10 -17.82 -31.99
N PRO A 138 -20.49 -17.81 -33.29
CA PRO A 138 -19.56 -18.08 -34.37
C PRO A 138 -18.44 -17.05 -34.45
N GLN A 139 -17.27 -17.45 -34.97
CA GLN A 139 -16.09 -16.57 -35.05
C GLN A 139 -16.38 -15.25 -35.77
N LYS A 140 -17.12 -15.33 -36.89
CA LYS A 140 -17.51 -14.14 -37.66
C LYS A 140 -18.32 -13.15 -36.82
N THR A 141 -19.22 -13.65 -35.97
CA THR A 141 -20.02 -12.83 -35.05
C THR A 141 -19.16 -12.29 -33.92
N PHE A 142 -18.29 -13.12 -33.34
CA PHE A 142 -17.34 -12.73 -32.30
C PHE A 142 -16.42 -11.59 -32.75
N ASN A 143 -15.90 -11.61 -33.97
CA ASN A 143 -15.05 -10.53 -34.49
C ASN A 143 -15.75 -9.16 -34.51
N THR A 144 -17.08 -9.11 -34.63
CA THR A 144 -17.85 -7.85 -34.55
C THR A 144 -17.89 -7.25 -33.13
N THR A 145 -17.42 -8.01 -32.14
CA THR A 145 -17.40 -7.61 -30.73
C THR A 145 -16.06 -7.05 -30.27
N GLU A 146 -15.09 -6.84 -31.17
CA GLU A 146 -13.78 -6.26 -30.86
C GLU A 146 -13.87 -4.97 -30.02
N LYS A 147 -14.88 -4.12 -30.29
CA LYS A 147 -15.12 -2.90 -29.53
C LYS A 147 -15.34 -3.11 -28.02
N TYR A 148 -15.83 -4.28 -27.61
CA TYR A 148 -15.98 -4.60 -26.19
C TYR A 148 -14.62 -4.83 -25.55
N TRP A 149 -13.75 -5.59 -26.23
CA TRP A 149 -12.38 -5.81 -25.81
C TRP A 149 -11.58 -4.51 -25.74
N GLN A 150 -11.63 -3.68 -26.80
CA GLN A 150 -10.95 -2.38 -26.82
C GLN A 150 -11.39 -1.46 -25.66
N ARG A 151 -12.68 -1.48 -25.30
CA ARG A 151 -13.20 -0.71 -24.16
C ARG A 151 -12.71 -1.27 -22.82
N PHE A 152 -12.65 -2.60 -22.69
CA PHE A 152 -12.09 -3.25 -21.51
C PHE A 152 -10.62 -2.90 -21.32
N GLU A 153 -9.78 -3.04 -22.35
CA GLU A 153 -8.35 -2.66 -22.26
C GLU A 153 -8.17 -1.16 -22.00
N ALA A 154 -8.96 -0.30 -22.64
CA ALA A 154 -8.90 1.14 -22.40
C ALA A 154 -9.30 1.49 -20.96
N TRP A 155 -10.32 0.84 -20.41
CA TRP A 155 -10.72 0.99 -19.02
C TRP A 155 -9.62 0.52 -18.07
N LEU A 156 -9.06 -0.67 -18.31
CA LEU A 156 -7.97 -1.24 -17.51
C LEU A 156 -6.74 -0.34 -17.51
N GLY A 157 -6.29 0.10 -18.69
CA GLY A 157 -5.13 0.98 -18.82
C GLY A 157 -5.32 2.32 -18.13
N ARG A 158 -6.55 2.86 -18.14
CA ARG A 158 -6.89 4.06 -17.38
C ARG A 158 -6.86 3.81 -15.87
N GLN A 159 -7.50 2.74 -15.39
CA GLN A 159 -7.53 2.44 -13.95
C GLN A 159 -6.13 2.22 -13.38
N LEU A 160 -5.28 1.45 -14.07
CA LEU A 160 -3.89 1.23 -13.65
C LEU A 160 -3.12 2.54 -13.53
N ARG A 161 -3.20 3.39 -14.57
CA ARG A 161 -2.50 4.68 -14.58
C ARG A 161 -3.02 5.62 -13.51
N GLU A 162 -4.33 5.81 -13.40
CA GLU A 162 -4.93 6.74 -12.43
C GLU A 162 -4.66 6.29 -11.00
N THR A 163 -4.71 4.99 -10.73
CA THR A 163 -4.44 4.40 -9.41
C THR A 163 -2.96 4.59 -9.03
N THR A 164 -2.04 4.20 -9.91
CA THR A 164 -0.60 4.37 -9.63
C THR A 164 -0.20 5.84 -9.55
N GLU A 165 -0.79 6.72 -10.35
CA GLU A 165 -0.58 8.16 -10.27
C GLU A 165 -1.10 8.75 -8.95
N ARG A 166 -2.27 8.30 -8.47
CA ARG A 166 -2.78 8.69 -7.15
C ARG A 166 -1.84 8.22 -6.05
N CYS A 167 -1.46 6.95 -6.04
CA CYS A 167 -0.53 6.39 -5.06
C CYS A 167 0.79 7.14 -5.05
N PHE A 168 1.36 7.40 -6.24
CA PHE A 168 2.59 8.17 -6.38
C PHE A 168 2.46 9.55 -5.72
N ARG A 169 1.44 10.32 -6.09
CA ARG A 169 1.24 11.67 -5.54
C ARG A 169 1.03 11.66 -4.03
N GLN A 170 0.21 10.75 -3.50
CA GLN A 170 -0.07 10.71 -2.07
C GLN A 170 1.12 10.24 -1.26
N LEU A 171 1.78 9.17 -1.69
CA LEU A 171 2.91 8.64 -0.95
C LEU A 171 4.12 9.56 -1.01
N SER A 172 4.34 10.29 -2.12
CA SER A 172 5.34 11.35 -2.17
C SER A 172 5.08 12.43 -1.11
N ARG A 173 3.85 12.97 -1.03
CA ARG A 173 3.50 13.98 -0.03
C ARG A 173 3.54 13.45 1.39
N PHE A 174 3.10 12.22 1.58
CA PHE A 174 3.18 11.53 2.85
C PHE A 174 4.63 11.46 3.35
N VAL A 175 5.56 11.03 2.49
CA VAL A 175 6.99 10.96 2.83
C VAL A 175 7.56 12.34 3.13
N GLU A 176 7.19 13.35 2.34
CA GLU A 176 7.60 14.74 2.59
C GLU A 176 7.12 15.25 3.96
N ASN A 177 5.87 15.00 4.33
CA ASN A 177 5.29 15.46 5.59
C ASN A 177 5.79 14.66 6.80
N CYS A 178 6.16 13.40 6.62
CA CYS A 178 6.75 12.57 7.68
C CYS A 178 8.25 12.85 7.91
N ASN A 179 8.93 13.49 6.95
CA ASN A 179 10.38 13.69 7.02
C ASN A 179 10.76 15.12 7.44
N PHE A 180 11.32 15.26 8.63
CA PHE A 180 11.81 16.53 9.15
C PHE A 180 13.02 16.33 10.07
N GLU A 181 13.80 17.40 10.25
CA GLU A 181 14.99 17.37 11.11
C GLU A 181 14.61 17.25 12.59
N PRO A 182 15.14 16.24 13.32
CA PRO A 182 14.97 16.15 14.76
C PRO A 182 15.48 17.41 15.46
N ARG A 183 14.73 17.87 16.48
CA ARG A 183 15.10 19.08 17.22
C ARG A 183 14.74 19.00 18.69
N VAL A 184 15.55 19.66 19.51
CA VAL A 184 15.25 19.86 20.94
C VAL A 184 14.25 20.99 21.06
N LEU A 185 13.12 20.70 21.72
CA LEU A 185 12.06 21.66 21.98
C LEU A 185 12.32 22.45 23.25
N ARG A 186 12.71 21.73 24.32
CA ARG A 186 12.83 22.33 25.64
C ARG A 186 13.81 21.58 26.53
N GLU A 187 14.35 22.33 27.47
CA GLU A 187 15.21 21.83 28.53
C GLU A 187 14.63 22.20 29.90
N TYR A 188 14.55 21.23 30.79
CA TYR A 188 14.12 21.39 32.17
C TYR A 188 15.29 21.09 33.09
N ARG A 189 15.73 22.10 33.85
CA ARG A 189 16.86 21.97 34.79
C ARG A 189 16.32 21.71 36.18
N GLY A 190 16.78 20.63 36.79
CA GLY A 190 16.46 20.26 38.16
C GLY A 190 17.71 20.18 39.02
N GLU A 191 17.52 19.78 40.28
CA GLU A 191 18.62 19.56 41.19
C GLU A 191 19.53 18.44 40.67
N TYR A 192 19.02 17.27 40.31
CA TYR A 192 19.83 16.09 39.96
C TYR A 192 20.41 16.09 38.53
N GLY A 193 20.01 17.05 37.69
CA GLY A 193 20.43 17.10 36.30
C GLY A 193 19.42 17.81 35.41
N VAL A 194 19.24 17.30 34.20
CA VAL A 194 18.49 17.97 33.13
C VAL A 194 17.62 16.97 32.38
N ILE A 195 16.37 17.35 32.11
CA ILE A 195 15.50 16.64 31.15
C ILE A 195 15.50 17.42 29.85
N LYS A 196 15.87 16.79 28.74
CA LYS A 196 15.79 17.37 27.40
C LYS A 196 14.65 16.71 26.64
N VAL A 197 13.76 17.53 26.11
CA VAL A 197 12.63 17.09 25.29
C VAL A 197 12.92 17.42 23.84
N GLY A 198 12.87 16.41 22.99
CA GLY A 198 12.98 16.57 21.55
C GLY A 198 11.78 16.01 20.81
N VAL A 199 11.68 16.38 19.54
CA VAL A 199 10.77 15.79 18.57
C VAL A 199 11.60 15.23 17.42
N MET A 200 11.18 14.08 16.90
CA MET A 200 11.77 13.44 15.74
C MET A 200 10.67 12.77 14.90
N PRO A 201 10.93 12.45 13.61
CA PRO A 201 10.00 11.68 12.81
C PRO A 201 9.57 10.38 13.51
N GLN A 202 8.30 10.03 13.40
CA GLN A 202 7.85 8.70 13.80
C GLN A 202 8.49 7.65 12.90
N ASP A 203 8.84 6.50 13.45
CA ASP A 203 9.31 5.36 12.66
C ASP A 203 8.11 4.71 11.95
N ILE A 204 7.79 5.22 10.76
CA ILE A 204 6.69 4.70 9.93
C ILE A 204 6.90 3.22 9.57
N GLY A 205 8.15 2.75 9.49
CA GLY A 205 8.46 1.35 9.21
C GLY A 205 8.11 0.40 10.36
N ALA A 206 7.97 0.93 11.58
CA ALA A 206 7.62 0.17 12.78
C ALA A 206 6.10 0.12 13.03
N ILE A 207 5.27 0.81 12.23
CA ILE A 207 3.82 0.76 12.36
C ILE A 207 3.33 -0.62 11.91
N ASP A 208 2.73 -1.37 12.83
CA ASP A 208 2.06 -2.63 12.51
C ASP A 208 0.69 -2.34 11.90
N VAL A 209 0.64 -2.27 10.57
CA VAL A 209 -0.60 -1.99 9.82
C VAL A 209 -1.68 -3.06 10.03
N LEU A 210 -1.33 -4.27 10.49
CA LEU A 210 -2.28 -5.35 10.72
C LEU A 210 -3.08 -5.18 12.01
N GLU A 211 -2.65 -4.30 12.92
CA GLU A 211 -3.39 -3.99 14.15
C GLU A 211 -4.59 -3.05 13.90
N PHE A 212 -4.67 -2.45 12.72
CA PHE A 212 -5.65 -1.42 12.39
C PHE A 212 -6.64 -1.89 11.32
N ASP A 213 -7.79 -1.23 11.29
CA ASP A 213 -8.74 -1.37 10.19
C ASP A 213 -8.11 -0.85 8.87
N PRO A 214 -8.28 -1.55 7.73
CA PRO A 214 -7.73 -1.12 6.45
C PRO A 214 -8.17 0.31 6.07
N ASP A 215 -9.43 0.66 6.28
CA ASP A 215 -9.97 2.00 5.95
C ASP A 215 -9.35 3.07 6.85
N TYR A 216 -9.01 2.72 8.09
CA TYR A 216 -8.31 3.61 9.00
C TYR A 216 -6.92 3.96 8.47
N ILE A 217 -6.12 2.97 8.06
CA ILE A 217 -4.76 3.23 7.56
C ILE A 217 -4.79 4.04 6.27
N VAL A 218 -5.69 3.73 5.33
CA VAL A 218 -5.85 4.51 4.10
C VAL A 218 -6.20 5.96 4.42
N SER A 219 -7.20 6.18 5.28
CA SER A 219 -7.62 7.52 5.73
C SER A 219 -6.50 8.26 6.45
N TRP A 220 -5.73 7.56 7.27
CA TRP A 220 -4.61 8.11 8.02
C TRP A 220 -3.49 8.59 7.09
N VAL A 221 -3.06 7.75 6.13
CA VAL A 221 -2.07 8.13 5.11
C VAL A 221 -2.56 9.34 4.32
N ASP A 222 -3.84 9.36 3.93
CA ASP A 222 -4.40 10.46 3.17
C ASP A 222 -4.38 11.78 3.96
N LYS A 223 -4.77 11.76 5.25
CA LYS A 223 -4.73 12.94 6.12
C LYS A 223 -3.31 13.46 6.35
N VAL A 224 -2.34 12.58 6.53
CA VAL A 224 -0.93 12.98 6.68
C VAL A 224 -0.43 13.62 5.39
N ALA A 225 -0.69 13.01 4.24
CA ALA A 225 -0.29 13.54 2.94
C ALA A 225 -0.97 14.87 2.59
N ASP A 226 -2.22 15.07 3.02
CA ASP A 226 -2.96 16.33 2.90
C ASP A 226 -2.52 17.40 3.92
N GLY A 227 -1.62 17.05 4.85
CA GLY A 227 -1.08 17.97 5.85
C GLY A 227 -2.07 18.32 6.96
N VAL A 228 -3.05 17.45 7.23
CA VAL A 228 -4.00 17.63 8.33
C VAL A 228 -3.30 17.53 9.69
N PHE A 229 -2.33 16.63 9.80
CA PHE A 229 -1.42 16.50 10.94
C PHE A 229 -0.10 15.87 10.49
N THR A 230 0.91 15.94 11.34
CA THR A 230 2.20 15.27 11.17
C THR A 230 2.37 14.22 12.27
N PRO A 231 2.67 12.96 11.92
CA PRO A 231 3.05 11.96 12.91
C PRO A 231 4.46 12.22 13.41
N VAL A 232 4.62 12.30 14.72
CA VAL A 232 5.91 12.57 15.37
C VAL A 232 6.16 11.61 16.53
N GLN A 233 7.42 11.44 16.88
CA GLN A 233 7.84 10.83 18.12
C GLN A 233 8.46 11.89 19.04
N PHE A 234 7.87 12.09 20.21
CA PHE A 234 8.48 12.87 21.27
C PHE A 234 9.42 12.00 22.09
N VAL A 235 10.56 12.58 22.48
CA VAL A 235 11.56 11.90 23.31
C VAL A 235 11.98 12.78 24.47
N ALA A 236 11.77 12.30 25.69
CA ALA A 236 12.29 12.91 26.92
C ALA A 236 13.51 12.13 27.41
N ASN A 237 14.68 12.74 27.31
CA ASN A 237 15.95 12.17 27.77
C ASN A 237 16.36 12.80 29.09
N VAL A 238 16.60 11.96 30.11
CA VAL A 238 17.04 12.39 31.43
C VAL A 238 18.57 12.28 31.50
N PHE A 239 19.24 13.38 31.84
CA PHE A 239 20.67 13.45 32.01
C PHE A 239 21.03 13.80 33.45
N TYR A 240 21.98 13.08 34.04
CA TYR A 240 22.53 13.46 35.34
C TYR A 240 23.45 14.69 35.24
N ARG A 241 23.79 15.33 36.37
CA ARG A 241 24.65 16.54 36.41
C ARG A 241 25.98 16.41 35.64
N ASN A 242 26.53 15.20 35.56
CA ASN A 242 27.77 14.91 34.84
C ASN A 242 27.57 14.70 33.32
N GLY A 243 26.34 14.87 32.81
CA GLY A 243 26.00 14.72 31.39
C GLY A 243 25.69 13.29 30.95
N VAL A 244 25.71 12.29 31.84
CA VAL A 244 25.36 10.91 31.49
C VAL A 244 23.85 10.80 31.29
N GLN A 245 23.42 10.21 30.18
CA GLN A 245 22.02 9.88 29.95
C GLN A 245 21.63 8.70 30.84
N MET A 246 20.63 8.90 31.69
CA MET A 246 20.16 7.93 32.67
C MET A 246 18.94 7.16 32.17
N ALA A 247 18.03 7.83 31.45
CA ALA A 247 16.79 7.25 30.95
C ALA A 247 16.31 7.97 29.68
N SER A 248 15.43 7.31 28.90
CA SER A 248 14.80 7.83 27.69
C SER A 248 13.36 7.35 27.65
N PHE A 249 12.42 8.27 27.46
CA PHE A 249 10.99 8.01 27.34
C PHE A 249 10.51 8.50 25.98
N ARG A 250 9.72 7.68 25.30
CA ARG A 250 9.26 7.94 23.93
C ARG A 250 7.75 7.84 23.86
N GLY A 251 7.14 8.67 23.02
CA GLY A 251 5.71 8.64 22.76
C GLY A 251 5.42 9.13 21.35
N ASP A 252 4.65 8.36 20.61
CA ASP A 252 4.18 8.73 19.28
C ASP A 252 2.92 9.59 19.41
N THR A 253 2.80 10.62 18.57
CA THR A 253 1.70 11.60 18.64
C THR A 253 1.45 12.19 17.27
N GLU A 254 0.18 12.49 16.99
CA GLU A 254 -0.25 13.24 15.81
C GLU A 254 -0.36 14.72 16.18
N VAL A 255 0.38 15.59 15.50
CA VAL A 255 0.40 17.04 15.78
C VAL A 255 -0.13 17.83 14.60
N GLU A 256 -1.06 18.76 14.85
CA GLU A 256 -1.65 19.62 13.81
C GLU A 256 -0.63 20.65 13.26
N ASP A 257 0.24 21.17 14.12
CA ASP A 257 1.25 22.16 13.75
C ASP A 257 2.61 21.79 14.34
N ILE A 258 3.43 21.11 13.53
CA ILE A 258 4.79 20.72 13.91
C ILE A 258 5.71 21.91 14.18
N ILE A 259 5.42 23.09 13.64
CA ILE A 259 6.23 24.30 13.84
C ILE A 259 5.98 24.87 15.23
N HIS A 260 4.72 24.89 15.68
CA HIS A 260 4.28 25.51 16.94
C HIS A 260 3.87 24.50 18.02
N LEU A 261 4.80 23.61 18.38
CA LEU A 261 4.58 22.60 19.41
C LEU A 261 4.46 23.21 20.82
N THR A 262 3.54 22.67 21.60
CA THR A 262 3.23 23.12 22.97
C THR A 262 3.49 22.02 24.00
N ALA A 263 3.49 22.39 25.28
CA ALA A 263 3.65 21.43 26.37
C ALA A 263 2.51 20.40 26.48
N LYS A 264 1.37 20.63 25.82
CA LYS A 264 0.29 19.64 25.75
C LYS A 264 0.70 18.45 24.88
N ASP A 265 1.47 18.69 23.83
CA ASP A 265 1.80 17.68 22.82
C ASP A 265 2.83 16.68 23.35
N TYR A 266 3.83 17.17 24.10
CA TYR A 266 4.90 16.34 24.67
C TYR A 266 4.75 16.10 26.18
N GLY A 267 3.62 16.51 26.77
CA GLY A 267 3.40 16.51 28.22
C GLY A 267 3.53 15.13 28.85
N ASP A 268 3.03 14.09 28.17
CA ASP A 268 3.02 12.72 28.67
C ASP A 268 4.43 12.16 28.84
N VAL A 269 5.31 12.33 27.83
CA VAL A 269 6.70 11.84 27.92
C VAL A 269 7.51 12.60 28.97
N VAL A 270 7.21 13.89 29.18
CA VAL A 270 7.82 14.68 30.25
C VAL A 270 7.30 14.23 31.61
N GLY A 271 6.00 13.95 31.73
CA GLY A 271 5.37 13.43 32.94
C GLY A 271 6.04 12.13 33.39
N GLN A 272 6.19 11.17 32.48
CA GLN A 272 6.90 9.91 32.72
C GLN A 272 8.35 10.14 33.18
N ALA A 273 9.08 11.04 32.52
CA ALA A 273 10.46 11.36 32.88
C ALA A 273 10.56 12.00 34.28
N VAL A 274 9.63 12.91 34.63
CA VAL A 274 9.59 13.56 35.95
C VAL A 274 9.20 12.57 37.04
N GLU A 275 8.23 11.71 36.79
CA GLU A 275 7.82 10.64 37.69
C GLU A 275 8.99 9.69 37.98
N TRP A 276 9.68 9.24 36.93
CA TRP A 276 10.87 8.42 37.07
C TRP A 276 11.96 9.10 37.91
N VAL A 277 12.23 10.39 37.69
CA VAL A 277 13.22 11.13 38.50
C VAL A 277 12.82 11.14 39.98
N ARG A 278 11.54 11.34 40.30
CA ARG A 278 11.05 11.32 41.69
C ARG A 278 11.24 9.95 42.33
N GLU A 279 10.90 8.88 41.61
CA GLU A 279 11.09 7.51 42.10
C GLU A 279 12.57 7.19 42.36
N GLN A 280 13.49 7.69 41.52
CA GLN A 280 14.92 7.40 41.67
C GLN A 280 15.61 8.23 42.77
N PHE A 281 15.16 9.47 43.03
CA PHE A 281 15.91 10.41 43.86
C PHE A 281 15.13 11.00 45.06
N ASP A 282 13.81 11.07 45.00
CA ASP A 282 12.96 11.69 46.04
C ASP A 282 12.25 10.67 46.93
N GLU A 283 12.05 9.42 46.47
CA GLU A 283 11.60 8.35 47.36
C GLU A 283 12.74 7.92 48.29
N PRO A 284 12.60 8.08 49.63
CA PRO A 284 13.58 7.52 50.54
C PRO A 284 13.56 6.01 50.33
N ALA A 285 14.72 5.41 50.03
CA ALA A 285 14.92 3.97 49.96
C ALA A 285 14.13 3.28 51.08
N ALA A 286 12.94 2.78 50.74
CA ALA A 286 12.08 2.16 51.71
C ALA A 286 12.66 0.77 51.97
N VAL A 287 13.41 0.71 53.06
CA VAL A 287 13.72 -0.47 53.86
C VAL A 287 14.87 -1.33 53.33
N ASP A 288 15.95 -1.32 54.12
CA ASP A 288 16.84 -2.47 54.36
C ASP A 288 16.01 -3.77 54.38
N ARG A 289 15.85 -4.43 53.24
CA ARG A 289 15.41 -5.83 53.24
C ARG A 289 16.63 -6.66 53.59
N PRO A 290 16.63 -7.41 54.71
CA PRO A 290 17.74 -8.29 55.02
C PRO A 290 17.91 -9.27 53.86
N ILE A 291 19.12 -9.31 53.31
CA ILE A 291 19.53 -10.27 52.29
C ILE A 291 19.28 -11.66 52.87
N ALA A 292 18.22 -12.32 52.41
CA ALA A 292 18.07 -13.75 52.65
C ALA A 292 19.24 -14.44 51.94
N GLN A 293 20.20 -14.93 52.72
CA GLN A 293 21.25 -15.81 52.22
C GLN A 293 20.58 -17.02 51.59
N LEU A 294 20.62 -17.11 50.26
CA LEU A 294 20.30 -18.35 49.56
C LEU A 294 21.37 -19.39 49.90
N PRO A 295 20.99 -20.65 50.20
CA PRO A 295 21.96 -21.68 50.55
C PRO A 295 22.90 -21.93 49.37
N ARG A 296 24.20 -22.04 49.65
CA ARG A 296 25.19 -22.54 48.68
C ARG A 296 24.74 -23.92 48.20
N LEU A 297 24.50 -24.05 46.90
CA LEU A 297 24.40 -25.36 46.27
C LEU A 297 25.78 -26.03 46.36
N ALA A 298 25.78 -27.22 46.96
CA ALA A 298 26.93 -28.09 47.08
C ALA A 298 27.44 -28.53 45.69
N ALA A 299 28.72 -28.89 45.66
CA ALA A 299 29.48 -29.39 44.52
C ALA A 299 28.87 -30.64 43.86
#